data_AF-A0AA40A374-F1
#
_entry.id   AF-A0AA40A374-F1
#
_cell.length_a   1.000
_cell.length_b   1.000
_cell.length_c   1.000
_cell.angle_alpha   90.00
_cell.angle_beta   90.00
_cell.angle_gamma   90.00
#
_symmetry.space_group_name_H-M   'P 1'
#
loop_
_entity.id
_entity.type
_entity.pdbx_description
1 polymer ?
#
loop_
_entity_poly.entity_id
_entity_poly.type
_entity_poly.pdbx_seq_one_letter_code
_entity_poly.pdbx_strand_id
1 'polypeptide(L)'
;VAILSWRWDTQTKGQESRNLLAAIAQAVNDGYSHLLADVVSIDQTTKDPSALLRRVADFSALYKDLPVIAAYDMEGPGCRLMDTMRRPWITNEVNLFRDNNTCITYAGHSPRGGAHYTKDLWAHGPDWGYWGEGSGLERSDEHRKYRFAEDLDQVWSTGFTTTLIRMLEGTIDMQDISDLRFIMPQYAPVLTLAHDNMPRADYLMTAALL
;
A
#
# COMPACT_ATOMS: atom_id res chain seq x y z
N VAL A 1 7.25 10.91 -15.19
CA VAL A 1 7.76 10.51 -13.85
C VAL A 1 6.67 9.70 -13.18
N ALA A 2 7.00 8.58 -12.56
CA ALA A 2 6.09 7.78 -11.74
C ALA A 2 6.68 7.61 -10.33
N ILE A 3 5.83 7.29 -9.36
CA ILE A 3 6.22 6.97 -7.99
C ILE A 3 5.97 5.48 -7.69
N LEU A 4 6.91 4.85 -7.00
CA LEU A 4 6.88 3.44 -6.65
C LEU A 4 6.40 3.27 -5.20
N SER A 5 5.23 2.66 -5.03
CA SER A 5 4.79 2.11 -3.75
C SER A 5 5.10 0.61 -3.72
N TRP A 6 5.98 0.17 -2.83
CA TRP A 6 6.51 -1.19 -2.95
C TRP A 6 6.94 -1.81 -1.62
N ARG A 7 7.20 -3.12 -1.66
CA ARG A 7 7.87 -3.85 -0.58
C ARG A 7 8.94 -4.80 -1.10
N TRP A 8 9.96 -5.01 -0.28
CA TRP A 8 10.97 -6.03 -0.55
C TRP A 8 10.33 -7.42 -0.38
N ASP A 9 10.37 -8.23 -1.44
CA ASP A 9 9.65 -9.51 -1.53
C ASP A 9 10.39 -10.70 -0.88
N THR A 10 11.63 -10.50 -0.44
CA THR A 10 12.48 -11.53 0.16
C THR A 10 12.92 -11.17 1.58
N GLN A 11 13.09 -12.17 2.45
CA GLN A 11 13.67 -11.96 3.79
C GLN A 11 15.18 -12.25 3.83
N THR A 12 15.73 -12.74 2.72
CA THR A 12 17.13 -13.14 2.63
C THR A 12 18.01 -11.96 2.29
N LYS A 13 18.95 -11.64 3.20
CA LYS A 13 19.94 -10.59 2.96
C LYS A 13 20.76 -10.90 1.69
N GLY A 14 20.81 -9.94 0.76
CA GLY A 14 21.58 -10.03 -0.47
C GLY A 14 20.84 -10.62 -1.67
N GLN A 15 19.57 -11.03 -1.51
CA GLN A 15 18.71 -11.33 -2.67
C GLN A 15 18.12 -10.06 -3.26
N GLU A 16 18.13 -9.97 -4.59
CA GLU A 16 17.49 -8.90 -5.34
C GLU A 16 15.96 -8.94 -5.18
N SER A 17 15.31 -7.77 -5.20
CA SER A 17 13.86 -7.69 -5.13
C SER A 17 13.24 -7.83 -6.52
N ARG A 18 12.34 -8.80 -6.69
CA ARG A 18 11.58 -8.94 -7.93
C ARG A 18 10.44 -7.94 -8.03
N ASN A 19 9.91 -7.44 -6.91
CA ASN A 19 8.99 -6.31 -6.91
C ASN A 19 9.65 -5.08 -7.54
N LEU A 20 10.89 -4.78 -7.16
CA LEU A 20 11.64 -3.67 -7.76
C LEU A 20 11.89 -3.89 -9.26
N LEU A 21 12.31 -5.10 -9.65
CA LEU A 21 12.54 -5.42 -11.07
C LEU A 21 11.25 -5.31 -11.90
N ALA A 22 10.13 -5.86 -11.41
CA ALA A 22 8.84 -5.79 -12.06
C ALA A 22 8.36 -4.34 -12.21
N ALA A 23 8.52 -3.52 -11.16
CA ALA A 23 8.17 -2.11 -11.20
C ALA A 23 9.01 -1.30 -12.19
N ILE A 24 10.32 -1.57 -12.29
CA ILE A 24 11.20 -0.93 -13.28
C ILE A 24 10.79 -1.32 -14.70
N ALA A 25 10.58 -2.61 -14.95
CA ALA A 25 10.12 -3.09 -16.26
C ALA A 25 8.77 -2.46 -16.64
N GLN A 26 7.86 -2.36 -15.67
CA GLN A 26 6.57 -1.70 -15.87
C GLN A 26 6.72 -0.21 -16.17
N ALA A 27 7.59 0.50 -15.45
CA ALA A 27 7.82 1.92 -15.69
C ALA A 27 8.36 2.18 -17.10
N VAL A 28 9.25 1.32 -17.59
CA VAL A 28 9.78 1.38 -18.97
C VAL A 28 8.67 1.13 -19.99
N ASN A 29 7.85 0.10 -19.77
CA ASN A 29 6.72 -0.22 -20.66
C ASN A 29 5.70 0.92 -20.74
N ASP A 30 5.46 1.61 -19.62
CA ASP A 30 4.53 2.75 -19.54
C ASP A 30 5.15 4.06 -20.07
N GLY A 31 6.42 4.03 -20.50
CA GLY A 31 7.11 5.19 -21.08
C GLY A 31 7.57 6.22 -20.04
N TYR A 32 7.67 5.86 -18.76
CA TYR A 32 8.19 6.78 -17.74
C TYR A 32 9.71 6.85 -17.79
N SER A 33 10.24 8.07 -17.90
CA SER A 33 11.69 8.33 -17.88
C SER A 33 12.32 8.29 -16.49
N HIS A 34 11.52 8.39 -15.43
CA HIS A 34 11.98 8.43 -14.03
C HIS A 34 10.98 7.69 -13.14
N LEU A 35 11.49 6.87 -12.23
CA LEU A 35 10.75 6.15 -11.19
C LEU A 35 11.27 6.57 -9.81
N LEU A 36 10.42 7.20 -9.01
CA LEU A 36 10.77 7.64 -7.66
C LEU A 36 10.49 6.50 -6.67
N ALA A 37 11.54 5.95 -6.07
CA ALA A 37 11.41 4.99 -4.97
C ALA A 37 11.98 5.59 -3.68
N ASP A 38 11.29 5.42 -2.56
CA ASP A 38 11.64 5.97 -1.24
C ASP A 38 13.09 5.70 -0.82
N VAL A 39 13.58 4.46 -1.01
CA VAL A 39 14.92 4.03 -0.60
C VAL A 39 16.06 4.77 -1.32
N VAL A 40 15.80 5.30 -2.53
CA VAL A 40 16.79 6.07 -3.31
C VAL A 40 16.50 7.57 -3.35
N SER A 41 15.23 7.95 -3.20
CA SER A 41 14.77 9.33 -3.35
C SER A 41 14.86 10.11 -2.05
N ILE A 42 14.92 9.41 -0.91
CA ILE A 42 15.06 10.00 0.42
C ILE A 42 16.48 9.75 0.90
N ASP A 43 17.17 10.81 1.32
CA ASP A 43 18.45 10.70 2.00
C ASP A 43 18.28 10.01 3.37
N GLN A 44 18.71 8.74 3.42
CA GLN A 44 18.67 7.86 4.59
C GLN A 44 19.85 8.09 5.56
N THR A 45 20.75 9.04 5.28
CA THR A 45 21.97 9.24 6.10
C THR A 45 21.76 10.15 7.31
N THR A 46 20.57 10.75 7.43
CA THR A 46 20.23 11.58 8.60
C THR A 46 20.30 10.78 9.89
N LYS A 47 20.88 11.38 10.93
CA LYS A 47 20.97 10.79 12.27
C LYS A 47 19.73 11.05 13.12
N ASP A 48 18.84 11.94 12.70
CA ASP A 48 17.57 12.21 13.36
C ASP A 48 16.45 11.35 12.75
N PRO A 49 15.95 10.33 13.47
CA PRO A 49 14.87 9.47 12.98
C PRO A 49 13.58 10.23 12.72
N SER A 50 13.26 11.26 13.52
CA SER A 50 12.03 12.03 13.34
C SER A 50 12.10 12.90 12.08
N ALA A 51 13.28 13.45 11.77
CA ALA A 51 13.49 14.15 10.51
C ALA A 51 13.37 13.21 9.30
N LEU A 52 13.89 11.97 9.41
CA LEU A 52 13.73 10.95 8.37
C LEU A 52 12.26 10.63 8.12
N LEU A 53 11.51 10.34 9.20
CA LEU A 53 10.09 10.00 9.10
C LEU A 53 9.24 11.14 8.54
N ARG A 54 9.57 12.40 8.85
CA ARG A 54 8.95 13.57 8.19
C ARG A 54 9.23 13.58 6.69
N ARG A 55 10.48 13.33 6.26
CA ARG A 55 10.81 13.23 4.83
C ARG A 55 10.04 12.09 4.15
N VAL A 56 9.86 10.95 4.82
CA VAL A 56 9.04 9.83 4.33
C VAL A 56 7.57 10.24 4.20
N ALA A 57 7.02 10.93 5.21
CA ALA A 57 5.65 11.45 5.15
C ALA A 57 5.47 12.48 4.02
N ASP A 58 6.41 13.41 3.87
CA ASP A 58 6.41 14.41 2.79
C ASP A 58 6.54 13.75 1.41
N PHE A 59 7.41 12.76 1.26
CA PHE A 59 7.54 11.97 0.04
C PHE A 59 6.24 11.23 -0.29
N SER A 60 5.53 10.73 0.73
CA SER A 60 4.25 10.02 0.54
C SER A 60 3.16 10.91 -0.04
N ALA A 61 3.23 12.24 0.15
CA ALA A 61 2.24 13.15 -0.44
C ALA A 61 2.21 13.06 -1.98
N LEU A 62 3.34 12.70 -2.61
CA LEU A 62 3.45 12.52 -4.07
C LEU A 62 2.54 11.40 -4.61
N TYR A 63 2.13 10.43 -3.78
CA TYR A 63 1.16 9.40 -4.17
C TYR A 63 -0.20 9.96 -4.58
N LYS A 64 -0.54 11.19 -4.19
CA LYS A 64 -1.79 11.85 -4.60
C LYS A 64 -1.76 12.36 -6.04
N ASP A 65 -0.57 12.74 -6.52
CA ASP A 65 -0.43 13.60 -7.70
C ASP A 65 0.31 12.93 -8.86
N LEU A 66 1.15 11.91 -8.59
CA LEU A 66 1.94 11.23 -9.60
C LEU A 66 1.35 9.86 -9.97
N PRO A 67 1.56 9.36 -11.20
CA PRO A 67 1.26 7.97 -11.53
C PRO A 67 1.94 7.01 -10.57
N VAL A 68 1.18 6.08 -10.00
CA VAL A 68 1.66 5.12 -9.00
C VAL A 68 1.93 3.79 -9.68
N ILE A 69 3.09 3.21 -9.42
CA ILE A 69 3.35 1.79 -9.68
C ILE A 69 3.41 1.10 -8.32
N ALA A 70 2.52 0.15 -8.08
CA ALA A 70 2.41 -0.63 -6.85
C ALA A 70 3.03 -2.03 -7.05
N ALA A 71 3.91 -2.46 -6.14
CA ALA A 71 4.57 -3.78 -6.21
C ALA A 71 4.71 -4.40 -4.81
N TYR A 72 3.81 -5.32 -4.48
CA TYR A 72 3.61 -5.81 -3.09
C TYR A 72 3.64 -7.34 -2.96
N ASP A 73 4.02 -8.06 -4.03
CA ASP A 73 4.08 -9.52 -3.96
C ASP A 73 5.10 -9.97 -2.90
N MET A 74 4.77 -11.02 -2.17
CA MET A 74 5.62 -11.59 -1.12
C MET A 74 5.82 -13.07 -1.36
N GLU A 75 7.03 -13.58 -1.10
CA GLU A 75 7.28 -15.02 -1.13
C GLU A 75 7.04 -15.70 0.21
N GLY A 76 6.49 -16.90 0.15
CA GLY A 76 6.42 -17.81 1.27
C GLY A 76 5.03 -18.40 1.48
N PRO A 77 4.95 -19.56 2.18
CA PRO A 77 3.68 -20.13 2.56
C PRO A 77 2.92 -19.16 3.49
N GLY A 78 1.66 -18.88 3.15
CA GLY A 78 0.80 -18.03 3.98
C GLY A 78 0.90 -16.52 3.72
N CYS A 79 1.78 -16.07 2.84
CA CYS A 79 1.86 -14.67 2.45
C CYS A 79 0.64 -14.29 1.58
N ARG A 80 -0.24 -13.41 2.10
CA ARG A 80 -1.38 -12.87 1.36
C ARG A 80 -1.13 -11.41 1.02
N LEU A 81 -1.47 -11.01 -0.20
CA LEU A 81 -1.36 -9.63 -0.68
C LEU A 81 -2.07 -8.63 0.26
N MET A 82 -3.28 -8.95 0.68
CA MET A 82 -4.03 -8.21 1.71
C MET A 82 -3.22 -7.97 2.99
N ASP A 83 -2.45 -8.95 3.48
CA ASP A 83 -1.67 -8.76 4.71
C ASP A 83 -0.53 -7.75 4.49
N THR A 84 0.07 -7.72 3.29
CA THR A 84 1.03 -6.68 2.89
C THR A 84 0.36 -5.32 2.78
N MET A 85 -0.80 -5.24 2.13
CA MET A 85 -1.53 -3.98 1.92
C MET A 85 -2.08 -3.37 3.21
N ARG A 86 -2.32 -4.22 4.21
CA ARG A 86 -2.74 -3.80 5.55
C ARG A 86 -1.61 -3.33 6.44
N ARG A 87 -0.34 -3.42 6.04
CA ARG A 87 0.77 -2.86 6.84
C ARG A 87 0.59 -1.34 6.96
N PRO A 88 0.79 -0.72 8.13
CA PRO A 88 0.39 0.67 8.38
C PRO A 88 0.88 1.69 7.34
N TRP A 89 2.17 1.65 7.00
CA TRP A 89 2.72 2.53 5.97
C TRP A 89 2.14 2.26 4.58
N ILE A 90 1.91 1.00 4.18
CA ILE A 90 1.25 0.70 2.89
C ILE A 90 -0.21 1.14 2.89
N THR A 91 -0.94 0.90 3.98
CA THR A 91 -2.33 1.37 4.09
C THR A 91 -2.41 2.89 3.96
N ASN A 92 -1.43 3.62 4.52
CA ASN A 92 -1.32 5.07 4.32
C ASN A 92 -1.12 5.40 2.83
N GLU A 93 -0.13 4.80 2.17
CA GLU A 93 0.16 5.00 0.75
C GLU A 93 -1.07 4.71 -0.12
N VAL A 94 -1.74 3.58 0.10
CA VAL A 94 -2.99 3.19 -0.58
C VAL A 94 -4.09 4.21 -0.40
N ASN A 95 -4.28 4.71 0.82
CA ASN A 95 -5.28 5.75 1.06
C ASN A 95 -4.91 7.09 0.39
N LEU A 96 -3.62 7.41 0.29
CA LEU A 96 -3.17 8.64 -0.36
C LEU A 96 -3.45 8.63 -1.86
N PHE A 97 -3.28 7.50 -2.55
CA PHE A 97 -3.58 7.42 -3.97
C PHE A 97 -5.04 7.05 -4.31
N ARG A 98 -5.94 7.01 -3.31
CA ARG A 98 -7.40 6.77 -3.53
C ARG A 98 -8.01 7.79 -4.49
N ASP A 99 -7.70 9.06 -4.28
CA ASP A 99 -8.25 10.18 -5.06
C ASP A 99 -7.28 10.64 -6.16
N ASN A 100 -6.25 9.86 -6.43
CA ASN A 100 -5.27 10.18 -7.47
C ASN A 100 -5.95 10.12 -8.84
N ASN A 101 -5.87 11.25 -9.58
CA ASN A 101 -6.52 11.42 -10.88
C ASN A 101 -5.68 10.94 -12.07
N THR A 102 -4.50 10.35 -11.82
CA THR A 102 -3.59 9.87 -12.86
C THR A 102 -3.85 8.38 -13.17
N CYS A 103 -2.91 7.49 -12.84
CA CYS A 103 -2.95 6.06 -13.13
C CYS A 103 -2.30 5.29 -11.96
N ILE A 104 -2.85 4.12 -11.64
CA ILE A 104 -2.31 3.21 -10.62
C ILE A 104 -2.02 1.87 -11.30
N THR A 105 -0.77 1.54 -11.56
CA THR A 105 -0.39 0.26 -12.17
C THR A 105 0.09 -0.70 -11.08
N TYR A 106 -0.39 -1.94 -11.07
CA TYR A 106 0.15 -2.99 -10.21
C TYR A 106 1.14 -3.87 -10.98
N ALA A 107 2.39 -3.86 -10.52
CA ALA A 107 3.50 -4.62 -11.07
C ALA A 107 3.81 -5.83 -10.18
N GLY A 108 2.98 -6.87 -10.26
CA GLY A 108 3.22 -8.14 -9.58
C GLY A 108 4.15 -9.07 -10.38
N HIS A 109 4.94 -9.88 -9.66
CA HIS A 109 5.82 -10.92 -10.20
C HIS A 109 5.37 -12.35 -9.83
N SER A 110 4.29 -12.48 -9.08
CA SER A 110 3.54 -13.73 -9.01
C SER A 110 3.07 -14.09 -10.43
N PRO A 111 2.99 -15.39 -10.83
CA PRO A 111 2.58 -15.83 -12.17
C PRO A 111 1.19 -15.34 -12.65
N ARG A 112 0.51 -14.49 -11.88
CA ARG A 112 -0.82 -13.95 -12.08
C ARG A 112 -0.93 -12.44 -11.72
N GLY A 113 0.19 -11.74 -11.50
CA GLY A 113 0.23 -10.45 -10.78
C GLY A 113 0.41 -9.16 -11.59
N GLY A 114 0.64 -9.19 -12.91
CA GLY A 114 0.73 -7.94 -13.69
C GLY A 114 -0.65 -7.38 -14.05
N ALA A 115 -1.03 -6.20 -13.56
CA ALA A 115 -2.30 -5.55 -13.91
C ALA A 115 -2.15 -4.01 -14.04
N HIS A 116 -2.66 -3.44 -15.12
CA HIS A 116 -2.75 -2.00 -15.33
C HIS A 116 -4.11 -1.48 -14.88
N TYR A 117 -4.16 -0.40 -14.07
CA TYR A 117 -5.42 0.25 -13.69
C TYR A 117 -5.41 1.73 -14.05
N THR A 118 -6.35 2.12 -14.91
CA THR A 118 -6.69 3.52 -15.17
C THR A 118 -8.04 3.84 -14.52
N LYS A 119 -8.28 5.13 -14.21
CA LYS A 119 -9.54 5.59 -13.62
C LYS A 119 -10.77 5.35 -14.52
N ASP A 120 -10.58 5.11 -15.81
CA ASP A 120 -11.68 4.75 -16.72
C ASP A 120 -12.23 3.34 -16.44
N LEU A 121 -11.43 2.43 -15.87
CA LEU A 121 -11.90 1.12 -15.37
C LEU A 121 -12.74 1.25 -14.09
N TRP A 122 -12.62 2.37 -13.37
CA TRP A 122 -13.42 2.65 -12.17
C TRP A 122 -14.81 3.17 -12.47
N ALA A 123 -14.97 3.98 -13.52
CA ALA A 123 -16.27 4.57 -13.87
C ALA A 123 -17.33 3.52 -14.23
N HIS A 124 -16.90 2.30 -14.56
CA HIS A 124 -17.77 1.15 -14.82
C HIS A 124 -17.86 0.16 -13.66
N GLY A 125 -17.06 0.32 -12.60
CA GLY A 125 -16.96 -0.62 -11.48
C GLY A 125 -16.66 -2.05 -11.93
N PRO A 126 -16.40 -2.97 -10.98
CA PRO A 126 -16.89 -4.33 -11.19
C PRO A 126 -18.40 -4.18 -11.38
N ASP A 127 -18.95 -4.72 -12.47
CA ASP A 127 -20.38 -5.01 -12.50
C ASP A 127 -20.59 -6.04 -11.38
N TRP A 128 -20.84 -5.55 -10.16
CA TRP A 128 -21.31 -6.34 -9.04
C TRP A 128 -22.71 -6.75 -9.44
N GLY A 129 -22.78 -7.74 -10.32
CA GLY A 129 -23.97 -8.49 -10.62
C GLY A 129 -24.57 -8.87 -9.30
N TYR A 130 -25.60 -8.11 -8.92
CA TYR A 130 -26.71 -8.59 -8.14
C TYR A 130 -26.90 -10.06 -8.50
N TRP A 131 -26.92 -10.93 -7.50
CA TRP A 131 -27.29 -12.33 -7.63
C TRP A 131 -28.51 -12.45 -8.55
N GLY A 132 -28.24 -12.74 -9.81
CA GLY A 132 -29.17 -12.60 -10.91
C GLY A 132 -28.69 -13.52 -12.00
N GLU A 133 -29.36 -14.66 -12.07
CA GLU A 133 -29.12 -15.72 -13.04
C GLU A 133 -29.05 -15.16 -14.46
N GLY A 134 -28.05 -15.61 -15.22
CA GLY A 134 -28.10 -15.57 -16.68
C GLY A 134 -27.30 -14.45 -17.33
N SER A 135 -26.03 -14.72 -17.59
CA SER A 135 -25.54 -14.67 -18.97
C SER A 135 -24.21 -15.41 -19.08
N GLY A 136 -24.25 -16.53 -19.81
CA GLY A 136 -23.08 -17.34 -20.15
C GLY A 136 -22.23 -16.64 -21.20
N LEU A 137 -21.43 -15.67 -20.79
CA LEU A 137 -20.28 -15.20 -21.55
C LEU A 137 -19.03 -15.79 -20.92
N GLU A 138 -18.23 -16.45 -21.75
CA GLU A 138 -16.99 -17.13 -21.41
C GLU A 138 -16.11 -16.26 -20.51
N ARG A 139 -16.05 -16.62 -19.22
CA ARG A 139 -15.25 -15.96 -18.18
C ARG A 139 -13.77 -16.05 -18.56
N SER A 140 -13.25 -14.99 -19.16
CA SER A 140 -11.84 -14.87 -19.51
C SER A 140 -10.95 -14.82 -18.25
N ASP A 141 -9.72 -15.31 -18.41
CA ASP A 141 -8.60 -15.33 -17.45
C ASP A 141 -8.24 -13.98 -16.80
N GLU A 142 -8.95 -12.90 -17.11
CA GLU A 142 -8.70 -11.56 -16.59
C GLU A 142 -8.99 -11.43 -15.09
N HIS A 143 -9.88 -12.22 -14.51
CA HIS A 143 -10.28 -12.11 -13.09
C HIS A 143 -9.13 -12.25 -12.08
N ARG A 144 -8.02 -12.90 -12.48
CA ARG A 144 -6.79 -12.96 -11.68
C ARG A 144 -6.06 -11.63 -11.61
N LYS A 145 -6.23 -10.74 -12.60
CA LYS A 145 -5.76 -9.35 -12.58
C LYS A 145 -6.41 -8.56 -11.43
N TYR A 146 -7.66 -8.86 -11.06
CA TYR A 146 -8.49 -8.06 -10.15
C TYR A 146 -8.21 -8.25 -8.66
N ARG A 147 -7.40 -9.22 -8.23
CA ARG A 147 -7.17 -9.42 -6.79
C ARG A 147 -6.61 -8.17 -6.12
N PHE A 148 -5.71 -7.45 -6.80
CA PHE A 148 -5.18 -6.20 -6.26
C PHE A 148 -6.27 -5.11 -6.17
N ALA A 149 -7.16 -5.00 -7.17
CA ALA A 149 -8.30 -4.09 -7.11
C ALA A 149 -9.31 -4.46 -6.02
N GLU A 150 -9.66 -5.75 -5.88
CA GLU A 150 -10.50 -6.25 -4.79
C GLU A 150 -9.88 -5.91 -3.42
N ASP A 151 -8.57 -6.13 -3.29
CA ASP A 151 -7.82 -5.83 -2.08
C ASP A 151 -7.76 -4.31 -1.82
N LEU A 152 -7.60 -3.48 -2.86
CA LEU A 152 -7.65 -2.01 -2.77
C LEU A 152 -9.02 -1.51 -2.32
N ASP A 153 -10.09 -1.98 -2.95
CA ASP A 153 -11.47 -1.64 -2.59
C ASP A 153 -11.78 -2.02 -1.14
N GLN A 154 -11.29 -3.18 -0.70
CA GLN A 154 -11.42 -3.60 0.68
C GLN A 154 -10.62 -2.68 1.63
N VAL A 155 -9.42 -2.24 1.25
CA VAL A 155 -8.64 -1.28 2.06
C VAL A 155 -9.36 0.07 2.15
N TRP A 156 -9.86 0.61 1.04
CA TRP A 156 -10.53 1.91 1.00
C TRP A 156 -11.90 1.92 1.67
N SER A 157 -12.65 0.81 1.61
CA SER A 157 -13.97 0.69 2.24
C SER A 157 -13.90 0.61 3.76
N THR A 158 -12.81 0.06 4.31
CA THR A 158 -12.66 -0.08 5.78
C THR A 158 -11.65 0.89 6.38
N GLY A 159 -10.90 1.61 5.56
CA GLY A 159 -9.94 2.62 5.98
C GLY A 159 -8.82 2.06 6.87
N PHE A 160 -8.29 2.94 7.73
CA PHE A 160 -7.16 2.64 8.61
C PHE A 160 -7.55 1.83 9.86
N THR A 161 -8.82 1.81 10.23
CA THR A 161 -9.32 1.12 11.44
C THR A 161 -9.06 -0.39 11.38
N THR A 162 -9.33 -1.05 10.25
CA THR A 162 -9.05 -2.50 10.12
C THR A 162 -7.56 -2.82 10.25
N THR A 163 -6.69 -1.92 9.77
CA THR A 163 -5.24 -2.05 9.95
C THR A 163 -4.89 -2.01 11.44
N LEU A 164 -5.43 -1.06 12.20
CA LEU A 164 -5.17 -0.96 13.64
C LEU A 164 -5.74 -2.14 14.44
N ILE A 165 -6.92 -2.64 14.09
CA ILE A 165 -7.49 -3.86 14.70
C ILE A 165 -6.58 -5.07 14.42
N ARG A 166 -6.09 -5.22 13.19
CA ARG A 166 -5.15 -6.30 12.86
C ARG A 166 -3.82 -6.18 13.63
N MET A 167 -3.35 -4.97 13.92
CA MET A 167 -2.17 -4.75 14.79
C MET A 167 -2.43 -5.13 16.26
N LEU A 168 -3.66 -4.91 16.74
CA LEU A 168 -4.10 -5.34 18.07
C LEU A 168 -4.14 -6.86 18.18
N GLU A 169 -4.67 -7.53 17.16
CA GLU A 169 -4.75 -9.00 17.07
C GLU A 169 -3.38 -9.66 16.83
N GLY A 170 -2.36 -8.89 16.44
CA GLY A 170 -1.03 -9.39 16.10
C GLY A 170 -0.96 -10.09 14.75
N THR A 171 -1.95 -9.89 13.87
CA THR A 171 -1.95 -10.45 12.51
C THR A 171 -1.11 -9.64 11.54
N ILE A 172 -0.86 -8.37 11.86
CA ILE A 172 0.15 -7.51 11.22
C ILE A 172 0.93 -6.77 12.30
N ASP A 173 2.13 -6.30 11.96
CA ASP A 173 2.97 -5.59 12.91
C ASP A 173 3.68 -4.38 12.29
N MET A 174 4.21 -3.53 13.17
CA MET A 174 4.96 -2.33 12.86
C MET A 174 6.16 -2.24 13.80
N GLN A 175 7.31 -1.84 13.28
CA GLN A 175 8.53 -1.81 14.08
C GLN A 175 8.45 -0.85 15.27
N ASP A 176 7.89 0.35 15.04
CA ASP A 176 7.60 1.31 16.09
C ASP A 176 6.16 1.82 15.91
N ILE A 177 5.29 1.52 16.88
CA ILE A 177 3.90 1.97 16.85
C ILE A 177 3.80 3.50 16.99
N SER A 178 4.83 4.15 17.54
CA SER A 178 4.89 5.60 17.70
C SER A 178 4.87 6.33 16.34
N ASP A 179 5.23 5.64 15.25
CA ASP A 179 5.20 6.14 13.87
C ASP A 179 3.80 6.53 13.39
N LEU A 180 2.73 6.01 14.01
CA LEU A 180 1.35 6.37 13.65
C LEU A 180 1.10 7.88 13.70
N ARG A 181 1.86 8.64 14.51
CA ARG A 181 1.78 10.12 14.53
C ARG A 181 2.18 10.79 13.22
N PHE A 182 2.99 10.12 12.39
CA PHE A 182 3.37 10.60 11.06
C PHE A 182 2.38 10.15 9.98
N ILE A 183 1.72 9.02 10.18
CA ILE A 183 0.67 8.51 9.29
C ILE A 183 -0.66 9.25 9.50
N MET A 184 -0.99 9.57 10.75
CA MET A 184 -2.20 10.28 11.17
C MET A 184 -1.85 11.63 11.79
N PRO A 185 -1.27 12.58 11.03
CA PRO A 185 -0.69 13.81 11.56
C PRO A 185 -1.70 14.69 12.30
N GLN A 186 -2.97 14.67 11.90
CA GLN A 186 -4.05 15.40 12.57
C GLN A 186 -4.27 14.95 14.03
N TYR A 187 -3.85 13.72 14.36
CA TYR A 187 -3.97 13.13 15.69
C TYR A 187 -2.63 13.02 16.42
N ALA A 188 -1.55 13.53 15.84
CA ALA A 188 -0.20 13.41 16.40
C ALA A 188 -0.09 13.83 17.87
N PRO A 189 -0.71 14.94 18.36
CA PRO A 189 -0.63 15.29 19.77
C PRO A 189 -1.26 14.24 20.71
N VAL A 190 -2.41 13.69 20.32
CA VAL A 190 -3.12 12.66 21.09
C VAL A 190 -2.33 11.35 21.05
N LEU A 191 -1.80 10.97 19.89
CA LEU A 191 -1.00 9.77 19.72
C LEU A 191 0.33 9.86 20.50
N THR A 192 1.00 11.01 20.54
CA THR A 192 2.19 11.19 21.37
C THR A 192 1.84 11.01 22.85
N LEU A 193 0.78 11.66 23.34
CA LEU A 193 0.37 11.52 24.73
C LEU A 193 -0.02 10.08 25.09
N ALA A 194 -0.77 9.40 24.20
CA ALA A 194 -1.16 8.01 24.40
C ALA A 194 0.06 7.09 24.44
N HIS A 195 1.02 7.28 23.53
CA HIS A 195 2.24 6.48 23.48
C HIS A 195 3.07 6.61 24.77
N ASP A 196 3.16 7.81 25.33
CA ASP A 196 3.96 8.08 26.53
C ASP A 196 3.30 7.56 27.82
N ASN A 197 1.99 7.32 27.82
CA ASN A 197 1.21 7.04 29.04
C ASN A 197 0.44 5.71 29.02
N MET A 198 0.35 5.03 27.88
CA MET A 198 -0.50 3.85 27.71
C MET A 198 0.29 2.61 27.26
N PRO A 199 -0.12 1.41 27.69
CA PRO A 199 0.35 0.16 27.11
C PRO A 199 0.06 0.07 25.60
N ARG A 200 0.81 -0.77 24.87
CA ARG A 200 0.63 -0.98 23.41
C ARG A 200 -0.81 -1.22 22.99
N ALA A 201 -1.55 -2.06 23.73
CA ALA A 201 -2.93 -2.41 23.39
C ALA A 201 -3.86 -1.19 23.51
N ASP A 202 -3.74 -0.43 24.60
CA ASP A 202 -4.56 0.77 24.83
C ASP A 202 -4.19 1.89 23.86
N TYR A 203 -2.90 2.02 23.51
CA TYR A 203 -2.42 2.93 22.46
C TYR A 203 -3.06 2.62 21.10
N LEU A 204 -3.00 1.37 20.65
CA LEU A 204 -3.54 0.97 19.35
C LEU A 204 -5.08 1.05 19.33
N MET A 205 -5.74 0.75 20.45
CA MET A 205 -7.18 0.95 20.59
C MET A 205 -7.54 2.44 20.51
N THR A 206 -6.77 3.30 21.17
CA THR A 206 -6.93 4.76 21.09
C THR A 206 -6.77 5.23 19.64
N ALA A 207 -5.72 4.78 18.95
CA ALA A 207 -5.51 5.09 17.54
C ALA A 207 -6.68 4.62 16.66
N ALA A 208 -7.29 3.47 16.96
CA ALA A 208 -8.40 2.91 16.16
C ALA A 208 -9.71 3.69 16.29
N LEU A 209 -9.86 4.46 17.37
CA LEU A 209 -11.04 5.29 17.66
C LEU A 209 -10.95 6.72 17.08
N LEU A 210 -9.74 7.16 16.68
CA LEU A 210 -9.48 8.48 16.11
C LEU A 210 -9.71 8.48 14.59
#